data_AF-A0A521SG99-F1
#
_entry.id   AF-A0A521SG99-F1
#
_cell.length_a   1.000
_cell.length_b   1.000
_cell.length_c   1.000
_cell.angle_alpha   90.00
_cell.angle_beta   90.00
_cell.angle_gamma   90.00
#
_symmetry.space_group_name_H-M   'P 1'
#
loop_
_entity.id
_entity.type
_entity.pdbx_description
1 polymer ?
#
loop_
_entity_poly.entity_id
_entity_poly.type
_entity_poly.pdbx_seq_one_letter_code
_entity_poly.pdbx_strand_id
1 'polypeptide(L)' 'MPFDYINVLKDDEGLRRMLEYSKNRRQIPVIVEGGKVTIGFGGT' A
#
# COMPACT_ATOMS: atom_id res chain seq x y z
N MET A 1 -14.20 0.07 -11.89
CA MET A 1 -13.69 1.23 -11.14
C MET A 1 -12.23 1.40 -11.53
N PRO A 2 -11.79 2.59 -11.96
CA PRO A 2 -10.37 2.83 -12.20
C PRO A 2 -9.62 2.75 -10.87
N PHE A 3 -8.48 2.07 -10.85
CA PHE A 3 -7.56 2.03 -9.71
C PHE A 3 -6.15 2.27 -10.22
N ASP A 4 -5.36 2.98 -9.43
CA ASP A 4 -3.94 3.19 -9.71
C ASP A 4 -3.13 2.09 -9.06
N TYR A 5 -2.37 1.36 -9.87
CA TYR A 5 -1.42 0.36 -9.40
C TYR A 5 -0.03 0.96 -9.31
N ILE A 6 0.51 1.04 -8.10
CA ILE A 6 1.86 1.53 -7.85
C ILE A 6 2.74 0.36 -7.44
N ASN A 7 3.75 0.05 -8.26
CA ASN A 7 4.76 -0.94 -7.92
C ASN A 7 5.83 -0.33 -7.01
N VAL A 8 5.65 -0.46 -5.70
CA VAL A 8 6.57 0.05 -4.68
C VAL A 8 7.98 -0.54 -4.72
N LEU A 9 8.21 -1.61 -5.48
CA LEU A 9 9.57 -2.14 -5.71
C LEU A 9 10.33 -1.35 -6.78
N LYS A 10 9.62 -0.60 -7.62
CA LYS A 10 10.19 0.23 -8.70
C LYS A 10 10.01 1.72 -8.46
N ASP A 11 9.23 2.10 -7.45
CA ASP A 11 8.86 3.48 -7.13
C ASP A 11 9.13 3.77 -5.65
N ASP A 12 10.22 4.51 -5.39
CA ASP A 12 10.62 4.92 -4.04
C ASP A 12 9.61 5.86 -3.37
N GLU A 13 8.90 6.69 -4.14
CA GLU A 13 7.88 7.59 -3.60
C GLU A 13 6.63 6.81 -3.16
N GLY A 14 6.20 5.86 -4.00
CA GLY A 14 5.16 4.89 -3.70
C GLY A 14 5.50 4.04 -2.47
N LEU A 15 6.76 3.63 -2.33
CA LEU A 15 7.23 2.92 -1.14
C LEU A 15 7.13 3.79 0.12
N ARG A 16 7.56 5.06 0.05
CA ARG A 16 7.48 5.99 1.19
C ARG A 16 6.02 6.20 1.63
N ARG A 17 5.12 6.46 0.67
CA ARG A 17 3.68 6.58 0.92
C ARG A 17 3.10 5.30 1.54
N MET A 18 3.48 4.13 1.02
CA MET A 18 3.07 2.84 1.58
C MET A 18 3.52 2.69 3.04
N LEU A 19 4.77 3.02 3.36
CA LEU A 19 5.33 2.92 4.71
C LEU A 19 4.65 3.86 5.71
N GLU A 20 4.24 5.05 5.28
CA GLU A 20 3.44 5.97 6.11
C GLU A 20 2.12 5.33 6.52
N TYR A 21 1.43 4.66 5.59
CA TYR A 21 0.18 3.95 5.86
C TYR A 21 0.38 2.70 6.73
N SER A 22 1.47 1.97 6.53
CA SER A 22 1.72 0.69 7.19
C SER A 22 2.56 0.77 8.48
N LYS A 23 2.75 1.96 9.04
CA LYS A 23 3.57 2.18 10.25
C LYS A 23 4.99 1.62 10.08
N ASN A 24 5.62 1.90 8.95
CA ASN A 24 6.95 1.42 8.55
C ASN A 24 7.09 -0.10 8.40
N ARG A 25 5.98 -0.85 8.32
CA ARG A 25 6.01 -2.29 8.03
C ARG A 25 5.92 -2.53 6.53
N ARG A 26 6.78 -3.37 5.97
CA ARG A 26 6.64 -3.83 4.57
C ARG A 26 5.58 -4.92 4.44
N GLN A 27 4.33 -4.59 4.78
CA GLN A 27 3.17 -5.46 4.61
C GLN A 27 2.40 -5.05 3.36
N ILE A 28 2.50 -5.89 2.33
CA ILE A 28 1.89 -5.69 1.02
C ILE A 28 0.77 -6.73 0.80
N PRO A 29 -0.27 -6.39 0.02
CA PRO A 29 -0.57 -5.07 -0.56
C PRO A 29 -1.11 -4.05 0.46
N VAL A 30 -0.98 -2.75 0.15
CA VAL A 30 -1.69 -1.66 0.86
C VAL A 30 -2.72 -1.08 -0.09
N ILE A 31 -3.99 -1.10 0.32
CA ILE A 31 -5.13 -0.62 -0.47
C ILE A 31 -5.70 0.61 0.22
N VAL A 32 -5.82 1.71 -0.52
CA VAL A 32 -6.42 2.97 -0.04
C VAL A 32 -7.67 3.25 -0.85
N GLU A 33 -8.83 3.23 -0.19
CA GLU A 33 -10.12 3.47 -0.83
C GLU A 33 -10.94 4.44 0.03
N GLY A 34 -11.28 5.62 -0.50
CA GLY A 34 -12.11 6.60 0.22
C GLY A 34 -11.56 7.03 1.59
N GLY A 35 -10.24 7.02 1.78
CA GLY A 35 -9.59 7.31 3.06
C GLY A 35 -9.47 6.11 4.02
N LYS A 36 -10.06 4.96 3.67
CA LYS A 36 -9.86 3.70 4.38
C LYS A 36 -8.58 3.04 3.89
N VAL A 37 -7.68 2.73 4.82
CA VAL A 37 -6.43 2.03 4.55
C VAL A 37 -6.57 0.57 4.99
N THR A 38 -6.30 -0.35 4.07
CA THR A 38 -6.28 -1.80 4.32
C THR A 38 -4.86 -2.32 4.05
N ILE A 39 -4.24 -2.97 5.03
CA ILE A 39 -2.84 -3.41 4.98
C ILE A 39 -2.79 -4.92 5.04
N GLY A 40 -2.14 -5.53 4.04
CA GLY A 40 -2.07 -6.98 3.88
C GLY A 40 -3.40 -7.55 3.36
N PHE A 41 -3.32 -8.35 2.31
CA PHE A 41 -4.44 -9.12 1.81
C PHE A 41 -4.04 -10.59 1.87
N GLY A 42 -4.63 -11.34 2.81
CA GLY A 42 -4.36 -12.76 3.02
C GLY A 42 -3.49 -13.04 4.25
N GLY A 43 -4.15 -13.25 5.40
CA GLY A 43 -3.61 -14.18 6.39
C GLY A 43 -3.87 -15.60 5.91
N THR A 44 -2.95 -16.52 6.19
CA THR A 44 -3.33 -17.92 6.46
C THR A 44 -3.98 -17.99 7.82
#